data_AF-A0A7C4C3J1-F1
#
_entry.id   AF-A0A7C4C3J1-F1
#
_cell.length_a   1.000
_cell.length_b   1.000
_cell.length_c   1.000
_cell.angle_alpha   90.00
_cell.angle_beta   90.00
_cell.angle_gamma   90.00
#
_symmetry.space_group_name_H-M   'P 1'
#
loop_
_entity.id
_entity.type
_entity.pdbx_description
1 polymer ?
#
loop_
_entity_poly.entity_id
_entity_poly.type
_entity_poly.pdbx_seq_one_letter_code
_entity_poly.pdbx_strand_id
1 'polypeptide(L)'
;MGLKSFECPHCNASFPAPSTISILTCPYCGYTFEASSRREWSHFFFPILLDVGYAWRRGYQFISRRYGVPSDFNTSFLTSSLLHNVPFHIFYCEAKAECRYSRGFIFRDEKIAEYTEAMDICIPAVSVGEWIDRLLWNHTFSVKSRIYFKPEIMRIGKFYNPTLSYDEALKYASERISRAVIDEAGKSCSGDKKIIDVKVKYYGLIHYPFWELKYSYKGEYFNMLIDASSGRIIYVEYPL
;
A
#
# COMPACT_ATOMS: atom_id res chain seq x y z
N MET A 1 -21.29 -11.51 -8.09
CA MET A 1 -20.98 -11.41 -6.65
C MET A 1 -22.22 -10.92 -5.93
N GLY A 2 -22.69 -11.63 -4.91
CA GLY A 2 -23.93 -11.26 -4.19
C GLY A 2 -23.68 -10.15 -3.17
N LEU A 3 -24.53 -9.12 -3.18
CA LEU A 3 -24.60 -8.15 -2.10
C LEU A 3 -25.43 -8.73 -0.96
N LYS A 4 -24.92 -8.62 0.27
CA LYS A 4 -25.65 -8.95 1.49
C LYS A 4 -25.86 -7.67 2.30
N SER A 5 -27.00 -7.57 2.97
CA SER A 5 -27.23 -6.47 3.91
C SER A 5 -26.54 -6.77 5.24
N PHE A 6 -25.80 -5.80 5.77
CA PHE A 6 -25.14 -5.86 7.06
C PHE A 6 -25.69 -4.77 7.98
N GLU A 7 -25.74 -5.05 9.28
CA GLU A 7 -26.19 -4.10 10.30
C GLU A 7 -25.00 -3.67 11.18
N CYS A 8 -24.77 -2.36 11.23
CA CYS A 8 -23.70 -1.79 12.05
C CYS A 8 -23.99 -2.02 13.55
N PRO A 9 -23.08 -2.65 14.32
CA PRO A 9 -23.28 -2.86 15.76
C PRO A 9 -23.19 -1.58 16.59
N HIS A 10 -22.73 -0.46 16.02
CA HIS A 10 -22.56 0.81 16.72
C HIS A 10 -23.73 1.78 16.53
N CYS A 11 -24.27 1.90 15.31
CA CYS A 11 -25.38 2.83 15.02
C CYS A 11 -26.65 2.14 14.48
N ASN A 12 -26.65 0.81 14.37
CA ASN A 12 -27.75 -0.02 13.86
C ASN A 12 -28.18 0.29 12.42
N ALA A 13 -27.37 1.06 11.68
CA ALA A 13 -27.65 1.33 10.28
C ALA A 13 -27.43 0.07 9.43
N SER A 14 -28.38 -0.20 8.53
CA SER A 14 -28.28 -1.28 7.55
C SER A 14 -27.67 -0.77 6.25
N PHE A 15 -26.71 -1.51 5.69
CA PHE A 15 -26.06 -1.15 4.42
C PHE A 15 -25.64 -2.38 3.62
N PRO A 16 -25.67 -2.32 2.28
CA PRO A 16 -25.25 -3.42 1.43
C PRO A 16 -23.72 -3.48 1.34
N ALA A 17 -23.17 -4.69 1.43
CA ALA A 17 -21.77 -4.96 1.11
C ALA A 17 -21.62 -6.34 0.45
N PRO A 18 -20.60 -6.56 -0.39
CA PRO A 18 -20.27 -7.89 -0.89
C PRO A 18 -20.13 -8.93 0.24
N SER A 19 -20.73 -10.11 0.05
CA SER A 19 -20.71 -11.19 1.06
C SER A 19 -19.33 -11.78 1.34
N THR A 20 -18.34 -11.48 0.52
CA THR A 20 -16.96 -11.98 0.59
C THR A 20 -16.03 -11.11 1.43
N ILE A 21 -16.51 -9.96 1.93
CA ILE A 21 -15.68 -9.01 2.68
C ILE A 21 -15.50 -9.49 4.13
N SER A 22 -14.25 -9.44 4.61
CA SER A 22 -13.88 -9.79 5.98
C SER A 22 -14.07 -8.63 6.96
N ILE A 23 -13.74 -7.40 6.55
CA ILE A 23 -13.80 -6.19 7.38
C ILE A 23 -14.72 -5.16 6.73
N LEU A 24 -15.74 -4.73 7.46
CA LEU A 24 -16.75 -3.78 7.02
C LEU A 24 -16.56 -2.44 7.71
N THR A 25 -16.70 -1.35 6.95
CA THR A 25 -16.76 0.01 7.49
C THR A 25 -18.16 0.56 7.28
N CYS A 26 -18.84 0.94 8.37
CA CYS A 26 -20.16 1.55 8.26
C CYS A 26 -20.05 2.92 7.57
N PRO A 27 -20.78 3.14 6.45
CA PRO A 27 -20.69 4.40 5.70
C PRO A 27 -21.33 5.59 6.44
N TYR A 28 -22.07 5.33 7.51
CA TYR A 28 -22.79 6.35 8.27
C TYR A 28 -22.00 6.85 9.47
N CYS A 29 -21.45 5.95 10.30
CA CYS A 29 -20.76 6.32 11.53
C CYS A 29 -19.25 6.01 11.52
N GLY A 30 -18.73 5.29 10.52
CA GLY A 30 -17.31 4.94 10.43
C GLY A 30 -16.88 3.74 11.25
N TYR A 31 -17.79 3.16 12.02
CA TYR A 31 -17.48 2.00 12.83
C TYR A 31 -17.02 0.85 11.94
N THR A 32 -15.82 0.33 12.22
CA THR A 32 -15.18 -0.71 11.43
C THR A 32 -15.11 -2.00 12.22
N PHE A 33 -15.64 -3.08 11.63
CA PHE A 33 -15.83 -4.33 12.33
C PHE A 33 -15.68 -5.53 11.41
N GLU A 34 -15.35 -6.68 12.00
CA GLU A 34 -15.28 -7.94 11.27
C GLU A 34 -16.70 -8.44 10.91
N ALA A 35 -16.89 -8.86 9.67
CA ALA A 35 -18.20 -9.30 9.18
C ALA A 35 -18.74 -10.54 9.90
N SER A 36 -17.84 -11.42 10.39
CA SER A 36 -18.18 -12.66 11.08
C SER A 36 -18.38 -12.46 12.58
N SER A 37 -17.37 -11.93 13.28
CA SER A 37 -17.38 -11.83 14.75
C SER A 37 -17.97 -10.53 15.30
N ARG A 38 -18.18 -9.51 14.44
CA ARG A 38 -18.54 -8.14 14.82
C ARG A 38 -17.52 -7.46 15.75
N ARG A 39 -16.31 -8.01 15.87
CA ARG A 39 -15.21 -7.41 16.63
C ARG A 39 -14.80 -6.08 16.01
N GLU A 40 -14.48 -5.08 16.84
CA GLU A 40 -13.97 -3.79 16.40
C GLU A 40 -12.56 -3.87 15.80
N TRP A 41 -12.31 -3.07 14.76
CA TRP A 41 -11.01 -2.92 14.14
C TRP A 41 -10.60 -1.45 14.08
N SER A 42 -9.32 -1.17 14.34
CA SER A 42 -8.74 0.15 14.10
C SER A 42 -8.68 0.42 12.60
N HIS A 43 -9.34 1.50 12.19
CA HIS A 43 -9.42 1.90 10.79
C HIS A 43 -9.08 3.38 10.65
N PHE A 44 -8.11 3.65 9.79
CA PHE A 44 -7.57 4.97 9.55
C PHE A 44 -7.67 5.36 8.08
N PHE A 45 -7.47 6.65 7.83
CA PHE A 45 -7.48 7.23 6.49
C PHE A 45 -6.27 8.12 6.32
N PHE A 46 -5.72 8.18 5.12
CA PHE A 46 -4.80 9.24 4.74
C PHE A 46 -5.58 10.43 4.19
N PRO A 47 -5.18 11.67 4.54
CA PRO A 47 -5.80 12.84 3.95
C PRO A 47 -5.45 12.92 2.45
N ILE A 48 -6.45 13.31 1.66
CA ILE A 48 -6.24 13.68 0.26
C ILE A 48 -5.72 15.12 0.27
N LEU A 49 -4.41 15.30 0.06
CA LEU A 49 -3.77 16.62 0.09
C LEU A 49 -3.70 17.28 -1.29
N LEU A 50 -3.92 16.51 -2.36
CA LEU A 50 -3.83 16.97 -3.74
C LEU A 50 -5.17 16.83 -4.44
N ASP A 51 -5.68 17.95 -4.94
CA ASP A 51 -6.71 17.90 -5.97
C ASP A 51 -6.13 17.44 -7.32
N VAL A 52 -7.02 17.15 -8.27
CA VAL A 52 -6.66 16.67 -9.60
C VAL A 52 -5.75 17.65 -10.36
N GLY A 53 -5.93 18.96 -10.19
CA GLY A 53 -5.16 19.99 -10.88
C GLY A 53 -3.72 20.07 -10.37
N TYR A 54 -3.54 19.99 -9.04
CA TYR A 54 -2.21 19.89 -8.44
C TYR A 54 -1.54 18.55 -8.77
N ALA A 55 -2.29 17.43 -8.75
CA ALA A 55 -1.76 16.13 -9.14
C ALA A 55 -1.25 16.13 -10.59
N TRP A 56 -2.05 16.65 -11.54
CA TRP A 56 -1.64 16.84 -12.93
C TRP A 56 -0.39 17.72 -13.03
N ARG A 57 -0.36 18.87 -12.36
CA ARG A 57 0.79 19.77 -12.38
C ARG A 57 2.08 19.11 -11.88
N ARG A 58 2.00 18.28 -10.83
CA ARG A 58 3.13 17.52 -10.29
C ARG A 58 3.63 16.49 -11.30
N GLY A 59 2.73 15.74 -11.92
CA GLY A 59 3.06 14.80 -13.00
C GLY A 59 3.71 15.51 -14.19
N TYR A 60 3.09 16.57 -14.69
CA TYR A 60 3.60 17.39 -15.79
C TYR A 60 5.01 17.94 -15.52
N GLN A 61 5.24 18.52 -14.34
CA GLN A 61 6.55 19.05 -13.95
C GLN A 61 7.62 17.96 -13.85
N PHE A 62 7.23 16.77 -13.40
CA PHE A 62 8.13 15.62 -13.34
C PHE A 62 8.50 15.14 -14.74
N ILE A 63 7.53 15.00 -15.64
CA ILE A 63 7.74 14.60 -17.03
C ILE A 63 8.61 15.63 -17.75
N SER A 64 8.27 16.92 -17.69
CA SER A 64 8.95 17.99 -18.43
C SER A 64 10.46 18.11 -18.16
N ARG A 65 10.96 17.44 -17.10
CA ARG A 65 12.38 17.41 -16.71
C ARG A 65 13.07 16.10 -17.10
N ARG A 66 12.37 15.16 -17.72
CA ARG A 66 12.94 13.90 -18.20
C ARG A 66 13.67 14.11 -19.52
N TYR A 67 14.70 13.31 -19.71
CA TYR A 67 15.42 13.26 -20.97
C TYR A 67 14.52 12.70 -22.09
N GLY A 68 14.65 13.25 -23.30
CA GLY A 68 13.90 12.81 -24.48
C GLY A 68 12.48 13.35 -24.58
N VAL A 69 12.01 14.15 -23.62
CA VAL A 69 10.64 14.71 -23.69
C VAL A 69 10.55 15.72 -24.85
N PRO A 70 9.53 15.62 -25.71
CA PRO A 70 9.35 16.55 -26.81
C PRO A 70 9.27 18.02 -26.36
N SER A 71 9.86 18.93 -27.13
CA SER A 71 9.89 20.37 -26.82
C SER A 71 8.49 21.01 -26.76
N ASP A 72 7.52 20.42 -27.46
CA ASP A 72 6.13 20.84 -27.53
C ASP A 72 5.21 20.02 -26.59
N PHE A 73 5.77 19.36 -25.57
CA PHE A 73 5.01 18.62 -24.55
C PHE A 73 3.99 19.50 -23.78
N ASN A 74 4.17 20.82 -23.78
CA ASN A 74 3.20 21.77 -23.23
C ASN A 74 1.82 21.73 -23.91
N THR A 75 1.70 21.08 -25.08
CA THR A 75 0.42 20.82 -25.76
C THR A 75 -0.35 19.63 -25.18
N SER A 76 0.25 18.87 -24.25
CA SER A 76 -0.41 17.76 -23.57
C SER A 76 -1.53 18.23 -22.64
N PHE A 77 -2.58 17.42 -22.51
CA PHE A 77 -3.72 17.74 -21.65
C PHE A 77 -4.31 16.51 -20.96
N LEU A 78 -4.83 16.73 -19.75
CA LEU A 78 -5.51 15.71 -18.96
C LEU A 78 -6.80 15.28 -19.67
N THR A 79 -6.99 13.97 -19.84
CA THR A 79 -8.17 13.39 -20.49
C THR A 79 -9.08 12.67 -19.51
N SER A 80 -8.52 12.08 -18.44
CA SER A 80 -9.30 11.41 -17.40
C SER A 80 -8.57 11.43 -16.07
N SER A 81 -9.35 11.40 -14.99
CA SER A 81 -8.84 11.32 -13.62
C SER A 81 -9.76 10.47 -12.75
N LEU A 82 -9.17 9.53 -12.01
CA LEU A 82 -9.87 8.72 -11.02
C LEU A 82 -9.05 8.71 -9.73
N LEU A 83 -9.68 9.08 -8.62
CA LEU A 83 -9.09 8.94 -7.30
C LEU A 83 -9.46 7.57 -6.73
N HIS A 84 -8.47 6.76 -6.37
CA HIS A 84 -8.63 5.48 -5.71
C HIS A 84 -8.33 5.61 -4.21
N ASN A 85 -9.27 5.26 -3.35
CA ASN A 85 -9.02 5.09 -1.92
C ASN A 85 -8.86 3.60 -1.65
N VAL A 86 -7.61 3.15 -1.54
CA VAL A 86 -7.28 1.72 -1.49
C VAL A 86 -6.97 1.29 -0.05
N PRO A 87 -7.63 0.24 0.47
CA PRO A 87 -7.34 -0.30 1.80
C PRO A 87 -6.01 -1.06 1.83
N PHE A 88 -5.24 -0.88 2.90
CA PHE A 88 -4.04 -1.65 3.24
C PHE A 88 -4.13 -2.18 4.67
N HIS A 89 -3.66 -3.40 4.89
CA HIS A 89 -3.30 -3.88 6.21
C HIS A 89 -1.90 -3.37 6.57
N ILE A 90 -1.78 -2.72 7.73
CA ILE A 90 -0.48 -2.25 8.23
C ILE A 90 -0.01 -3.16 9.36
N PHE A 91 1.25 -3.58 9.24
CA PHE A 91 1.97 -4.30 10.28
C PHE A 91 3.27 -3.60 10.60
N TYR A 92 3.64 -3.55 11.87
CA TYR A 92 5.02 -3.35 12.28
C TYR A 92 5.67 -4.72 12.43
N CYS A 93 6.75 -4.95 11.68
CA CYS A 93 7.43 -6.23 11.64
C CYS A 93 8.88 -6.07 12.08
N GLU A 94 9.36 -7.01 12.88
CA GLU A 94 10.76 -7.15 13.28
C GLU A 94 11.17 -8.61 13.06
N ALA A 95 12.30 -8.85 12.42
CA ALA A 95 12.87 -10.20 12.31
C ALA A 95 14.35 -10.19 12.65
N LYS A 96 14.81 -11.29 13.24
CA LYS A 96 16.20 -11.52 13.60
C LYS A 96 16.70 -12.77 12.92
N ALA A 97 17.89 -12.71 12.36
CA ALA A 97 18.57 -13.85 11.78
C ALA A 97 20.01 -13.93 12.28
N GLU A 98 20.52 -15.14 12.37
CA GLU A 98 21.92 -15.44 12.58
C GLU A 98 22.52 -15.94 11.28
N CYS A 99 23.75 -15.55 11.00
CA CYS A 99 24.58 -16.17 9.97
C CYS A 99 25.82 -16.78 10.60
N ARG A 100 26.04 -18.06 10.34
CA ARG A 100 27.26 -18.77 10.72
C ARG A 100 28.22 -18.73 9.54
N TYR A 101 29.35 -18.06 9.70
CA TYR A 101 30.37 -18.04 8.66
C TYR A 101 30.92 -19.46 8.44
N SER A 102 31.02 -19.87 7.17
CA SER A 102 31.71 -21.10 6.83
C SER A 102 33.19 -20.97 7.22
N ARG A 103 33.79 -22.06 7.70
CA ARG A 103 35.23 -22.12 7.98
C ARG A 103 35.99 -21.77 6.69
N GLY A 104 36.58 -20.59 6.68
CA GLY A 104 37.41 -20.10 5.58
C GLY A 104 38.85 -19.92 6.02
N PHE A 105 39.77 -19.72 5.08
CA PHE A 105 41.20 -19.49 5.35
C PHE A 105 41.47 -18.34 6.35
N ILE A 106 40.54 -17.40 6.50
CA ILE A 106 40.66 -16.20 7.34
C ILE A 106 40.08 -16.40 8.75
N PHE A 107 39.03 -17.22 8.92
CA PHE A 107 38.33 -17.39 10.20
C PHE A 107 38.54 -18.81 10.73
N ARG A 108 39.42 -18.94 11.73
CA ARG A 108 39.74 -20.22 12.40
C ARG A 108 38.58 -20.78 13.24
N ASP A 109 37.69 -19.91 13.72
CA ASP A 109 36.52 -20.26 14.54
C ASP A 109 35.21 -19.92 13.81
N GLU A 110 34.15 -20.71 14.08
CA GLU A 110 32.79 -20.44 13.60
C GLU A 110 32.26 -19.16 14.26
N LYS A 111 32.46 -18.01 13.61
CA LYS A 111 31.82 -16.76 14.03
C LYS A 111 30.34 -16.78 13.66
N ILE A 112 29.53 -16.32 14.61
CA ILE A 112 28.09 -16.07 14.42
C ILE A 112 27.93 -14.54 14.35
N ALA A 113 27.22 -14.07 13.32
CA ALA A 113 26.78 -12.69 13.21
C ALA A 113 25.25 -12.63 13.27
N GLU A 114 24.75 -11.64 14.00
CA GLU A 114 23.32 -11.36 14.14
C GLU A 114 22.90 -10.20 13.23
N TYR A 115 21.74 -10.35 12.60
CA TYR A 115 21.11 -9.38 11.73
C TYR A 115 19.70 -9.13 12.21
N THR A 116 19.29 -7.86 12.25
CA THR A 116 17.94 -7.46 12.65
C THR A 116 17.38 -6.52 11.61
N GLU A 117 16.17 -6.82 11.13
CA GLU A 117 15.39 -5.95 10.26
C GLU A 117 14.11 -5.55 10.98
N ALA A 118 13.74 -4.27 10.90
CA ALA A 118 12.50 -3.75 11.44
C ALA A 118 11.90 -2.70 10.51
N MET A 119 10.64 -2.88 10.13
CA MET A 119 9.95 -1.97 9.21
C MET A 119 8.43 -2.07 9.31
N ASP A 120 7.76 -0.99 8.89
CA ASP A 120 6.32 -1.03 8.62
C ASP A 120 6.07 -1.70 7.26
N ILE A 121 5.24 -2.73 7.24
CA ILE A 121 4.83 -3.45 6.04
C ILE A 121 3.36 -3.15 5.75
N CYS A 122 3.11 -2.65 4.54
CA CYS A 122 1.78 -2.35 4.03
C CYS A 122 1.38 -3.40 3.00
N ILE A 123 0.28 -4.10 3.23
CA ILE A 123 -0.25 -5.14 2.33
C ILE A 123 -1.56 -4.62 1.71
N PRO A 124 -1.66 -4.43 0.38
CA PRO A 124 -2.91 -4.05 -0.27
C PRO A 124 -4.00 -5.07 0.07
N ALA A 125 -5.15 -4.60 0.55
CA ALA A 125 -6.24 -5.46 0.98
C ALA A 125 -7.25 -5.75 -0.14
N VAL A 126 -7.01 -5.26 -1.36
CA VAL A 126 -7.90 -5.42 -2.51
C VAL A 126 -7.12 -5.31 -3.82
N SER A 127 -7.62 -5.96 -4.86
CA SER A 127 -7.14 -5.75 -6.24
C SER A 127 -7.90 -4.57 -6.87
N VAL A 128 -7.15 -3.61 -7.39
CA VAL A 128 -7.66 -2.42 -8.08
C VAL A 128 -7.63 -2.64 -9.59
N GLY A 129 -6.60 -3.34 -10.08
CA GLY A 129 -6.35 -3.65 -11.48
C GLY A 129 -4.88 -4.03 -11.71
N GLU A 130 -4.60 -4.90 -12.67
CA GLU A 130 -3.32 -5.62 -12.77
C GLU A 130 -2.07 -4.72 -12.75
N TRP A 131 -2.08 -3.61 -13.49
CA TRP A 131 -0.91 -2.71 -13.55
C TRP A 131 -0.74 -1.87 -12.28
N ILE A 132 -1.85 -1.44 -11.65
CA ILE A 132 -1.83 -0.68 -10.39
C ILE A 132 -1.38 -1.60 -9.26
N ASP A 133 -1.90 -2.83 -9.19
CA ASP A 133 -1.62 -3.77 -8.11
C ASP A 133 -0.12 -4.02 -7.97
N ARG A 134 0.61 -4.21 -9.08
CA ARG A 134 2.08 -4.36 -9.08
C ARG A 134 2.80 -3.18 -8.42
N LEU A 135 2.28 -1.97 -8.59
CA LEU A 135 2.84 -0.76 -7.98
C LEU A 135 2.50 -0.68 -6.50
N LEU A 136 1.26 -1.03 -6.12
CA LEU A 136 0.79 -0.96 -4.73
C LEU A 136 1.51 -1.95 -3.81
N TRP A 137 1.82 -3.17 -4.27
CA TRP A 137 2.56 -4.16 -3.48
C TRP A 137 3.98 -3.70 -3.07
N ASN A 138 4.57 -2.80 -3.85
CA ASN A 138 5.88 -2.21 -3.58
C ASN A 138 5.80 -0.81 -2.96
N HIS A 139 4.60 -0.27 -2.78
CA HIS A 139 4.40 1.05 -2.24
C HIS A 139 4.60 1.06 -0.72
N THR A 140 5.34 2.07 -0.24
CA THR A 140 5.61 2.29 1.19
C THR A 140 5.27 3.71 1.55
N PHE A 141 4.60 3.89 2.68
CA PHE A 141 4.26 5.22 3.21
C PHE A 141 4.43 5.26 4.73
N SER A 142 4.70 6.45 5.25
CA SER A 142 4.86 6.68 6.69
C SER A 142 3.50 6.67 7.38
N VAL A 143 3.32 5.84 8.41
CA VAL A 143 2.05 5.69 9.14
C VAL A 143 1.70 6.86 10.08
N LYS A 144 2.47 7.96 10.05
CA LYS A 144 2.33 9.09 10.98
C LYS A 144 1.14 10.00 10.68
N SER A 145 0.81 10.22 9.40
CA SER A 145 -0.15 11.26 8.98
C SER A 145 -1.60 10.78 8.86
N ARG A 146 -2.00 9.85 9.72
CA ARG A 146 -3.33 9.23 9.68
C ARG A 146 -4.41 10.08 10.34
N ILE A 147 -5.61 10.10 9.75
CA ILE A 147 -6.80 10.73 10.30
C ILE A 147 -7.87 9.68 10.61
N TYR A 148 -8.78 10.01 11.53
CA TYR A 148 -9.97 9.21 11.80
C TYR A 148 -10.99 9.34 10.67
N PHE A 149 -11.91 8.37 10.61
CA PHE A 149 -12.96 8.31 9.59
C PHE A 149 -13.78 9.61 9.49
N LYS A 150 -14.02 10.03 8.25
CA LYS A 150 -15.07 10.99 7.89
C LYS A 150 -15.92 10.39 6.78
N PRO A 151 -17.27 10.39 6.88
CA PRO A 151 -18.16 9.85 5.84
C PRO A 151 -17.91 10.40 4.44
N GLU A 152 -17.47 11.66 4.36
CA GLU A 152 -17.13 12.35 3.11
C GLU A 152 -16.04 11.62 2.31
N ILE A 153 -15.06 10.99 2.98
CA ILE A 153 -13.95 10.31 2.31
C ILE A 153 -14.45 9.13 1.48
N MET A 154 -15.50 8.43 1.94
CA MET A 154 -16.11 7.34 1.17
C MET A 154 -16.87 7.83 -0.07
N ARG A 155 -17.21 9.12 -0.15
CA ARG A 155 -17.90 9.73 -1.28
C ARG A 155 -16.94 10.37 -2.28
N ILE A 156 -15.67 10.56 -1.90
CA ILE A 156 -14.66 11.22 -2.73
C ILE A 156 -13.88 10.17 -3.49
N GLY A 157 -14.06 10.12 -4.82
CA GLY A 157 -13.41 9.12 -5.67
C GLY A 157 -14.02 7.72 -5.50
N LYS A 158 -13.27 6.71 -5.92
CA LYS A 158 -13.64 5.31 -5.82
C LYS A 158 -13.13 4.71 -4.50
N PHE A 159 -14.06 4.31 -3.66
CA PHE A 159 -13.79 3.63 -2.41
C PHE A 159 -13.77 2.12 -2.62
N TYR A 160 -12.78 1.42 -2.03
CA TYR A 160 -12.62 -0.01 -2.17
C TYR A 160 -12.80 -0.70 -0.81
N ASN A 161 -13.61 -1.75 -0.75
CA ASN A 161 -13.68 -2.57 0.45
C ASN A 161 -12.56 -3.61 0.45
N PRO A 162 -11.99 -3.97 1.62
CA PRO A 162 -10.98 -5.01 1.70
C PRO A 162 -11.58 -6.38 1.38
N THR A 163 -10.90 -7.11 0.50
CA THR A 163 -11.24 -8.50 0.13
C THR A 163 -10.20 -9.50 0.64
N LEU A 164 -8.97 -9.07 0.88
CA LEU A 164 -7.93 -9.88 1.51
C LEU A 164 -8.22 -10.02 3.00
N SER A 165 -8.07 -11.22 3.55
CA SER A 165 -8.25 -11.44 4.99
C SER A 165 -7.02 -11.01 5.80
N TYR A 166 -7.23 -10.80 7.10
CA TYR A 166 -6.15 -10.54 8.04
C TYR A 166 -5.12 -11.68 8.07
N ASP A 167 -5.56 -12.94 8.09
CA ASP A 167 -4.66 -14.09 8.18
C ASP A 167 -3.76 -14.21 6.94
N GLU A 168 -4.32 -13.96 5.75
CA GLU A 168 -3.53 -13.88 4.52
C GLU A 168 -2.55 -12.71 4.54
N ALA A 169 -3.00 -11.53 4.96
CA ALA A 169 -2.14 -10.35 5.07
C ALA A 169 -1.00 -10.54 6.09
N LEU A 170 -1.29 -11.20 7.22
CA LEU A 170 -0.32 -11.56 8.25
C LEU A 170 0.75 -12.51 7.69
N LYS A 171 0.33 -13.51 6.90
CA LYS A 171 1.26 -14.42 6.22
C LYS A 171 2.19 -13.65 5.28
N TYR A 172 1.64 -12.77 4.43
CA TYR A 172 2.46 -11.95 3.52
C TYR A 172 3.44 -11.05 4.27
N ALA A 173 3.00 -10.41 5.37
CA ALA A 173 3.86 -9.55 6.18
C ALA A 173 5.01 -10.33 6.85
N SER A 174 4.70 -11.51 7.41
CA SER A 174 5.67 -12.40 8.04
C SER A 174 6.71 -12.91 7.04
N GLU A 175 6.28 -13.35 5.86
CA GLU A 175 7.20 -13.80 4.81
C GLU A 175 8.09 -12.67 4.30
N ARG A 176 7.55 -11.45 4.16
CA ARG A 176 8.30 -10.30 3.65
C ARG A 176 9.40 -9.85 4.61
N ILE A 177 9.12 -9.75 5.91
CA ILE A 177 10.16 -9.41 6.90
C ILE A 177 11.22 -10.52 7.03
N SER A 178 10.78 -11.78 6.95
CA SER A 178 11.66 -12.95 6.97
C SER A 178 12.63 -12.96 5.79
N ARG A 179 12.14 -12.62 4.59
CA ARG A 179 12.99 -12.46 3.40
C ARG A 179 13.97 -11.28 3.56
N ALA A 180 13.49 -10.14 4.04
CA ALA A 180 14.32 -8.95 4.24
C ALA A 180 15.53 -9.21 5.14
N VAL A 181 15.34 -9.88 6.28
CA VAL A 181 16.47 -10.17 7.21
C VAL A 181 17.47 -11.17 6.63
N ILE A 182 17.00 -12.15 5.83
CA ILE A 182 17.88 -13.11 5.15
C ILE A 182 18.67 -12.43 4.03
N ASP A 183 18.02 -11.55 3.26
CA ASP A 183 18.67 -10.78 2.20
C ASP A 183 19.74 -9.85 2.79
N GLU A 184 19.45 -9.18 3.92
CA GLU A 184 20.43 -8.35 4.63
C GLU A 184 21.62 -9.18 5.13
N ALA A 185 21.35 -10.32 5.78
CA ALA A 185 22.40 -11.25 6.18
C ALA A 185 23.24 -11.72 4.98
N GLY A 186 22.61 -11.92 3.82
CA GLY A 186 23.27 -12.34 2.57
C GLY A 186 24.21 -11.30 1.95
N LYS A 187 23.99 -10.01 2.18
CA LYS A 187 24.89 -8.95 1.70
C LYS A 187 26.25 -8.98 2.41
N SER A 188 26.27 -9.44 3.66
CA SER A 188 27.46 -9.39 4.52
C SER A 188 28.07 -10.77 4.80
N CYS A 189 27.26 -11.83 4.80
CA CYS A 189 27.66 -13.17 5.20
C CYS A 189 27.26 -14.22 4.15
N SER A 190 28.26 -14.92 3.62
CA SER A 190 28.09 -16.02 2.65
C SER A 190 27.77 -17.37 3.29
N GLY A 191 27.75 -17.46 4.62
CA GLY A 191 27.50 -18.69 5.36
C GLY A 191 26.02 -19.06 5.51
N ASP A 192 25.78 -20.07 6.34
CA ASP A 192 24.45 -20.60 6.63
C ASP A 192 23.66 -19.61 7.47
N LYS A 193 22.42 -19.32 7.04
CA LYS A 193 21.55 -18.33 7.67
C LYS A 193 20.34 -19.01 8.30
N LYS A 194 19.96 -18.54 9.48
CA LYS A 194 18.79 -19.04 10.20
C LYS A 194 18.02 -17.89 10.82
N ILE A 195 16.71 -17.87 10.61
CA ILE A 195 15.81 -16.94 11.31
C ILE A 195 15.64 -17.43 12.75
N ILE A 196 15.81 -16.52 13.70
CA ILE A 196 15.75 -16.78 15.14
C ILE A 196 14.39 -16.37 15.69
N ASP A 197 13.91 -15.20 15.27
CA ASP A 197 12.73 -14.55 15.82
C ASP A 197 12.04 -13.72 14.74
N VAL A 198 10.71 -13.74 14.75
CA VAL A 198 9.86 -12.92 13.88
C VAL A 198 8.70 -12.41 14.72
N LYS A 199 8.62 -11.10 14.85
CA LYS A 199 7.53 -10.39 15.54
C LYS A 199 6.74 -9.59 14.53
N VAL A 200 5.43 -9.84 14.48
CA VAL A 200 4.51 -9.11 13.62
C VAL A 200 3.40 -8.52 14.49
N LYS A 201 3.29 -7.19 14.50
CA LYS A 201 2.27 -6.46 15.24
C LYS A 201 1.35 -5.73 14.28
N TYR A 202 0.07 -6.07 14.31
CA TYR A 202 -0.93 -5.40 13.49
C TYR A 202 -1.29 -4.02 14.03
N TYR A 203 -1.30 -3.01 13.15
CA TYR A 203 -1.64 -1.63 13.50
C TYR A 203 -3.06 -1.23 13.10
N GLY A 204 -3.61 -1.85 12.06
CA GLY A 204 -4.96 -1.53 11.60
C GLY A 204 -5.09 -1.57 10.08
N LEU A 205 -6.32 -1.32 9.65
CA LEU A 205 -6.66 -1.11 8.24
C LEU A 205 -6.51 0.38 7.92
N ILE A 206 -6.02 0.71 6.74
CA ILE A 206 -5.89 2.10 6.30
C ILE A 206 -6.33 2.29 4.87
N HIS A 207 -7.12 3.32 4.59
CA HIS A 207 -7.35 3.74 3.20
C HIS A 207 -6.34 4.80 2.79
N TYR A 208 -5.64 4.51 1.69
CA TYR A 208 -4.63 5.38 1.13
C TYR A 208 -5.05 5.89 -0.26
N PRO A 209 -4.98 7.21 -0.52
CA PRO A 209 -5.51 7.80 -1.74
C PRO A 209 -4.45 7.88 -2.88
N PHE A 210 -4.84 7.47 -4.09
CA PHE A 210 -4.01 7.54 -5.31
C PHE A 210 -4.78 8.16 -6.46
N TRP A 211 -4.16 9.09 -7.19
CA TRP A 211 -4.67 9.59 -8.46
C TRP A 211 -4.18 8.72 -9.61
N GLU A 212 -5.09 8.04 -10.29
CA GLU A 212 -4.90 7.52 -11.65
C GLU A 212 -5.27 8.64 -12.62
N LEU A 213 -4.29 9.14 -13.38
CA LEU A 213 -4.50 10.16 -14.40
C LEU A 213 -4.19 9.59 -15.77
N LYS A 214 -5.00 9.97 -16.76
CA LYS A 214 -4.72 9.74 -18.17
C LYS A 214 -4.61 11.08 -18.86
N TYR A 215 -3.61 11.21 -19.71
CA TYR A 215 -3.41 12.43 -20.50
C TYR A 215 -3.11 12.07 -21.94
N SER A 216 -3.34 13.02 -22.84
CA SER A 216 -3.04 12.87 -24.24
C SER A 216 -1.96 13.84 -24.69
N TYR A 217 -1.13 13.35 -25.61
CA TYR A 217 -0.19 14.15 -26.37
C TYR A 217 -0.17 13.63 -27.81
N LYS A 218 -0.39 14.51 -28.79
CA LYS A 218 -0.46 14.18 -30.23
C LYS A 218 -1.38 13.00 -30.58
N GLY A 219 -2.47 12.83 -29.83
CA GLY A 219 -3.45 11.76 -30.06
C GLY A 219 -3.10 10.42 -29.42
N GLU A 220 -1.90 10.27 -28.83
CA GLU A 220 -1.55 9.14 -27.98
C GLU A 220 -1.99 9.38 -26.53
N TYR A 221 -2.13 8.31 -25.75
CA TYR A 221 -2.60 8.35 -24.37
C TYR A 221 -1.57 7.71 -23.44
N PHE A 222 -1.36 8.36 -22.30
CA PHE A 222 -0.34 7.98 -21.32
C PHE A 222 -0.95 7.96 -19.92
N ASN A 223 -0.51 7.01 -19.09
CA ASN A 223 -1.00 6.83 -17.73
C ASN A 223 -0.03 7.39 -16.68
N MET A 224 -0.59 7.85 -15.57
CA MET A 224 0.16 8.24 -14.37
C MET A 224 -0.54 7.73 -13.12
N LEU A 225 0.26 7.32 -12.14
CA LEU A 225 -0.19 7.02 -10.79
C LEU A 225 0.57 7.90 -9.80
N ILE A 226 -0.17 8.70 -9.04
CA ILE A 226 0.38 9.69 -8.10
C ILE A 226 -0.21 9.43 -6.71
N ASP A 227 0.64 9.44 -5.70
CA ASP A 227 0.21 9.44 -4.30
C ASP A 227 -0.53 10.76 -4.00
N ALA A 228 -1.82 10.70 -3.71
CA ALA A 228 -2.64 11.88 -3.48
C ALA A 228 -2.49 12.47 -2.06
N SER A 229 -1.79 11.76 -1.16
CA SER A 229 -1.47 12.24 0.18
C SER A 229 -0.10 12.91 0.28
N SER A 230 0.84 12.59 -0.62
CA SER A 230 2.21 13.14 -0.58
C SER A 230 2.66 13.86 -1.86
N GLY A 231 2.03 13.59 -3.00
CA GLY A 231 2.41 14.13 -4.30
C GLY A 231 3.66 13.49 -4.88
N ARG A 232 4.02 12.31 -4.37
CA ARG A 232 5.04 11.44 -4.94
C ARG A 232 4.50 10.82 -6.23
N ILE A 233 5.28 10.93 -7.30
CA ILE A 233 5.02 10.21 -8.56
C ILE A 233 5.40 8.75 -8.35
N ILE A 234 4.42 7.85 -8.44
CA ILE A 234 4.63 6.40 -8.30
C ILE A 234 4.99 5.82 -9.66
N TYR A 235 4.25 6.22 -10.70
CA TYR A 235 4.43 5.77 -12.06
C TYR A 235 4.00 6.84 -13.05
N VAL A 236 4.68 6.91 -14.19
CA VAL A 236 4.33 7.81 -15.28
C VAL A 236 4.86 7.27 -16.61
N GLU A 237 3.99 7.22 -17.60
CA GLU A 237 4.35 7.06 -19.00
C GLU A 237 4.56 8.44 -19.63
N TYR A 238 5.52 8.57 -20.54
CA TYR A 238 5.78 9.82 -21.26
C TYR A 238 6.24 9.57 -22.70
N PRO A 239 5.89 10.48 -23.63
CA PRO A 239 6.36 10.41 -25.00
C PRO A 239 7.88 10.65 -25.07
N LEU A 240 8.52 9.96 -26.01
CA LEU A 240 9.93 10.12 -26.37
C LEU A 240 10.08 10.79 -27.74
#